data_AF-A0A4R2HPG1-F1
#
_entry.id   AF-A0A4R2HPG1-F1
#
_cell.length_a   1.000
_cell.length_b   1.000
_cell.length_c   1.000
_cell.angle_alpha   90.00
_cell.angle_beta   90.00
_cell.angle_gamma   90.00
#
_symmetry.space_group_name_H-M   'P 1'
#
loop_
_entity.id
_entity.type
_entity.pdbx_description
1 polymer ?
#
loop_
_entity_poly.entity_id
_entity_poly.type
_entity_poly.pdbx_seq_one_letter_code
_entity_poly.pdbx_strand_id
1 'polypeptide(L)'
;MPVIKAENAGRDGFKQTIYSKVLAESVEHLKRSKLIGNELILVFVGAGVGNVATLPKGQKFFLGPNIAMARPYSGIQTKFLEYFYQSPRGKKLLLAASKAVAQPSLSMGNIRQTPIAVPSKEEQFQIVQIIENQFTLISKLEKTVDDALNETIALKHSILKKSFEGRLVDYISNDSVEILLTIIREEKRIYLESQKKIIRSNPKQKRDMETKKSILEILKESSGSISAQELWEKSTSEGDIERFYSEIKQIYHLIDELKLETESLLSLKDESK
;
A
#
# COMPACT_ATOMS: atom_id res chain seq x y z
N MET A 1 9.88 -24.31 14.64
CA MET A 1 9.59 -23.13 15.50
C MET A 1 9.43 -21.90 14.61
N PRO A 2 8.42 -21.04 14.87
CA PRO A 2 8.23 -19.79 14.12
C PRO A 2 9.35 -18.77 14.43
N VAL A 3 9.84 -18.09 13.40
CA VAL A 3 10.89 -17.07 13.50
C VAL A 3 10.28 -15.68 13.49
N ILE A 4 10.69 -14.86 14.45
CA ILE A 4 10.33 -13.44 14.57
C ILE A 4 11.39 -12.60 13.86
N LYS A 5 10.95 -11.69 12.98
CA LYS A 5 11.78 -10.77 12.21
C LYS A 5 11.35 -9.33 12.47
N ALA A 6 12.10 -8.38 11.94
CA ALA A 6 11.80 -6.94 12.08
C ALA A 6 10.36 -6.57 11.67
N GLU A 7 9.79 -7.24 10.67
CA GLU A 7 8.39 -7.02 10.22
C GLU A 7 7.32 -7.32 11.27
N ASN A 8 7.64 -8.12 12.30
CA ASN A 8 6.73 -8.46 13.38
C ASN A 8 6.65 -7.38 14.47
N ALA A 9 7.61 -6.46 14.51
CA ALA A 9 7.55 -5.28 15.37
C ALA A 9 7.05 -4.09 14.55
N GLY A 10 5.73 -3.92 14.54
CA GLY A 10 5.05 -2.82 13.87
C GLY A 10 5.14 -1.50 14.63
N ARG A 11 4.54 -0.46 14.05
CA ARG A 11 4.41 0.86 14.69
C ARG A 11 3.51 0.79 15.92
N ASP A 12 2.44 0.01 15.82
CA ASP A 12 1.37 -0.08 16.83
C ASP A 12 1.46 -1.37 17.66
N GLY A 13 2.62 -2.03 17.63
CA GLY A 13 2.91 -3.23 18.42
C GLY A 13 3.12 -4.47 17.56
N PHE A 14 2.77 -5.63 18.12
CA PHE A 14 3.07 -6.92 17.50
C PHE A 14 2.21 -7.16 16.26
N LYS A 15 2.87 -7.43 15.13
CA LYS A 15 2.23 -7.81 13.88
C LYS A 15 2.39 -9.30 13.63
N GLN A 16 1.25 -10.01 13.62
CA GLN A 16 1.22 -11.40 13.18
C GLN A 16 1.42 -11.46 11.67
N THR A 17 2.38 -12.27 11.24
CA THR A 17 2.70 -12.50 9.82
C THR A 17 2.78 -13.99 9.54
N ILE A 18 2.93 -14.34 8.26
CA ILE A 18 3.28 -15.71 7.88
C ILE A 18 4.74 -15.94 8.28
N TYR A 19 4.93 -16.67 9.38
CA TYR A 19 6.26 -16.90 9.93
C TYR A 19 7.09 -17.84 9.05
N SER A 20 8.35 -17.46 8.82
CA SER A 20 9.37 -18.45 8.47
C SER A 20 9.55 -19.44 9.63
N LYS A 21 9.92 -20.67 9.32
CA LYS A 21 10.08 -21.74 10.32
C LYS A 21 11.49 -22.28 10.28
N VAL A 22 12.02 -22.62 11.45
CA VAL A 22 13.29 -23.35 11.62
C VAL A 22 13.02 -24.66 12.36
N LEU A 23 13.85 -25.67 12.11
CA LEU A 23 13.82 -26.92 12.89
C LEU A 23 14.29 -26.62 14.32
N ALA A 24 13.65 -27.25 15.32
CA ALA A 24 13.96 -26.96 16.73
C ALA A 24 15.37 -27.45 17.12
N GLU A 25 15.74 -28.61 16.61
CA GLU A 25 17.05 -29.27 16.83
C GLU A 25 18.20 -28.43 16.27
N SER A 26 18.02 -27.84 15.08
CA SER A 26 19.08 -27.07 14.42
C SER A 26 19.44 -25.78 15.16
N VAL A 27 18.55 -25.26 16.00
CA VAL A 27 18.76 -24.03 16.78
C VAL A 27 18.82 -24.26 18.28
N GLU A 28 18.93 -25.52 18.71
CA GLU A 28 18.85 -25.88 20.12
C GLU A 28 19.96 -25.24 20.95
N HIS A 29 21.17 -25.16 20.38
CA HIS A 29 22.36 -24.55 20.96
C HIS A 29 22.26 -23.02 21.11
N LEU A 30 21.38 -22.35 20.36
CA LEU A 30 21.18 -20.90 20.37
C LEU A 30 20.19 -20.49 21.48
N LYS A 31 20.57 -20.74 22.73
CA LYS A 31 19.71 -20.49 23.92
C LYS A 31 19.25 -19.03 24.05
N ARG A 32 20.08 -18.06 23.65
CA ARG A 32 19.79 -16.61 23.73
C ARG A 32 18.74 -16.14 22.73
N SER A 33 18.48 -16.91 21.68
CA SER A 33 17.51 -16.57 20.63
C SER A 33 16.14 -17.22 20.84
N LYS A 34 15.96 -17.98 21.93
CA LYS A 34 14.68 -18.61 22.28
C LYS A 34 13.79 -17.61 23.03
N LEU A 35 12.57 -17.46 22.54
CA LEU A 35 11.55 -16.56 23.07
C LEU A 35 10.39 -17.41 23.61
N ILE A 36 9.89 -17.06 24.78
CA ILE A 36 8.82 -17.81 25.48
C ILE A 36 7.48 -17.07 25.53
N GLY A 37 7.43 -15.84 25.01
CA GLY A 37 6.27 -14.95 25.06
C GLY A 37 6.40 -13.92 26.18
N ASN A 38 5.68 -12.79 26.04
CA ASN A 38 5.73 -11.64 26.94
C ASN A 38 7.08 -10.90 26.99
N GLU A 39 8.04 -11.25 26.13
CA GLU A 39 9.26 -10.46 25.94
C GLU A 39 9.01 -9.26 25.03
N LEU A 40 9.77 -8.17 25.27
CA LEU A 40 9.78 -7.03 24.38
C LEU A 40 10.73 -7.34 23.22
N ILE A 41 10.27 -7.13 22.00
CA ILE A 41 11.10 -7.16 20.80
C ILE A 41 11.27 -5.75 20.26
N LEU A 42 12.44 -5.48 19.67
CA LEU A 42 12.82 -4.16 19.16
C LEU A 42 13.59 -4.30 17.86
N VAL A 43 13.21 -3.52 16.84
CA VAL A 43 13.95 -3.45 15.58
C VAL A 43 15.15 -2.55 15.76
N PHE A 44 16.35 -3.09 15.58
CA PHE A 44 17.59 -2.34 15.80
C PHE A 44 18.34 -2.00 14.50
N VAL A 45 17.94 -2.58 13.35
CA VAL A 45 18.51 -2.28 12.02
C VAL A 45 17.41 -2.26 10.96
N GLY A 46 17.46 -1.30 10.03
CA GLY A 46 16.57 -1.22 8.86
C GLY A 46 15.43 -0.20 8.98
N ALA A 47 14.44 -0.29 8.08
CA ALA A 47 13.37 0.71 7.95
C ALA A 47 12.47 0.84 9.20
N GLY A 48 12.41 -0.21 10.03
CA GLY A 48 11.60 -0.24 11.25
C GLY A 48 12.34 0.17 12.53
N VAL A 49 13.57 0.71 12.44
CA VAL A 49 14.41 0.98 13.62
C VAL A 49 13.67 1.79 14.69
N GLY A 50 13.73 1.27 15.93
CA GLY A 50 13.04 1.84 17.07
C GLY A 50 11.59 1.39 17.24
N ASN A 51 11.03 0.60 16.31
CA ASN A 51 9.76 -0.07 16.55
C ASN A 51 9.92 -1.13 17.65
N VAL A 52 8.92 -1.19 18.51
CA VAL A 52 8.86 -2.12 19.63
C VAL A 52 7.52 -2.83 19.67
N ALA A 53 7.53 -4.06 20.17
CA ALA A 53 6.33 -4.85 20.35
C ALA A 53 6.50 -5.86 21.49
N THR A 54 5.41 -6.17 22.20
CA THR A 54 5.40 -7.29 23.16
C THR A 54 4.94 -8.56 22.48
N LEU A 55 5.68 -9.65 22.63
CA LEU A 55 5.27 -10.94 22.08
C LEU A 55 4.04 -11.51 22.80
N PRO A 56 3.13 -12.18 22.08
CA PRO A 56 1.97 -12.82 22.69
C PRO A 56 2.39 -13.91 23.68
N LYS A 57 1.66 -14.03 24.78
CA LYS A 57 1.86 -15.06 25.80
C LYS A 57 1.51 -16.43 25.25
N GLY A 58 2.23 -17.47 25.71
CA GLY A 58 1.90 -18.87 25.42
C GLY A 58 2.45 -19.40 24.10
N GLN A 59 3.11 -18.57 23.28
CA GLN A 59 3.72 -19.00 22.03
C GLN A 59 5.24 -18.88 22.08
N LYS A 60 5.93 -19.96 21.72
CA LYS A 60 7.39 -19.99 21.61
C LYS A 60 7.82 -19.51 20.24
N PHE A 61 8.80 -18.63 20.21
CA PHE A 61 9.39 -18.11 18.97
C PHE A 61 10.91 -18.26 18.97
N PHE A 62 11.49 -18.07 17.79
CA PHE A 62 12.92 -17.95 17.60
C PHE A 62 13.27 -16.57 17.06
N LEU A 63 14.29 -15.93 17.61
CA LEU A 63 14.72 -14.58 17.21
C LEU A 63 15.46 -14.63 15.88
N GLY A 64 14.95 -13.90 14.89
CA GLY A 64 15.55 -13.75 13.57
C GLY A 64 16.50 -12.54 13.47
N PRO A 65 16.97 -12.22 12.25
CA PRO A 65 17.90 -11.11 12.03
C PRO A 65 17.24 -9.74 12.25
N ASN A 66 18.07 -8.72 12.54
CA ASN A 66 17.71 -7.30 12.67
C ASN A 66 16.67 -6.96 13.75
N ILE A 67 16.35 -7.93 14.62
CA ILE A 67 15.47 -7.75 15.76
C ILE A 67 16.19 -8.19 17.04
N ALA A 68 15.99 -7.41 18.10
CA ALA A 68 16.52 -7.67 19.42
C ALA A 68 15.39 -8.08 20.36
N MET A 69 15.74 -8.83 21.39
CA MET A 69 14.87 -9.14 22.51
C MET A 69 15.37 -8.40 23.75
N ALA A 70 14.46 -7.78 24.48
CA ALA A 70 14.68 -7.20 25.78
C ALA A 70 13.74 -7.84 26.82
N ARG A 71 14.32 -8.28 27.94
CA ARG A 71 13.56 -8.72 29.11
C ARG A 71 13.64 -7.61 30.16
N PRO A 72 12.50 -7.01 30.55
CA PRO A 72 12.50 -6.02 31.63
C PRO A 72 13.02 -6.63 32.93
N TYR A 73 13.65 -5.78 33.75
CA TYR A 73 13.98 -6.12 35.12
C TYR A 73 12.72 -6.40 35.95
N SER A 74 12.90 -7.12 37.07
CA SER A 74 11.80 -7.36 38.01
C SER A 74 11.15 -6.03 38.40
N GLY A 75 9.82 -5.99 38.34
CA GLY A 75 9.04 -4.80 38.70
C GLY A 75 8.58 -3.93 37.55
N ILE A 76 9.04 -4.20 36.32
CA ILE A 76 8.65 -3.45 35.14
C ILE A 76 7.75 -4.30 34.24
N GLN A 77 6.57 -3.80 33.93
CA GLN A 77 5.62 -4.46 33.02
C GLN A 77 6.07 -4.28 31.56
N THR A 78 6.17 -5.38 30.79
CA THR A 78 6.59 -5.32 29.38
C THR A 78 5.69 -4.43 28.53
N LYS A 79 4.37 -4.52 28.71
CA LYS A 79 3.39 -3.72 27.94
C LYS A 79 3.51 -2.22 28.22
N PHE A 80 3.82 -1.84 29.46
CA PHE A 80 4.13 -0.46 29.81
C PHE A 80 5.35 0.04 29.03
N LEU A 81 6.44 -0.74 28.96
CA LEU A 81 7.61 -0.37 28.17
C LEU A 81 7.31 -0.24 26.69
N GLU A 82 6.51 -1.15 26.13
CA GLU A 82 6.07 -1.06 24.74
C GLU A 82 5.38 0.29 24.48
N TYR A 83 4.38 0.65 25.29
CA TYR A 83 3.69 1.94 25.13
C TYR A 83 4.58 3.14 25.39
N PHE A 84 5.48 3.08 26.38
CA PHE A 84 6.44 4.13 26.62
C PHE A 84 7.30 4.39 25.38
N TYR A 85 7.87 3.34 24.78
CA TYR A 85 8.73 3.46 23.60
C TYR A 85 7.98 3.77 22.31
N GLN A 86 6.69 3.43 22.22
CA GLN A 86 5.81 3.87 21.14
C GLN A 86 5.40 5.33 21.28
N SER A 87 5.39 5.89 22.50
CA SER A 87 5.10 7.31 22.72
C SER A 87 6.11 8.20 22.00
N PRO A 88 5.73 9.44 21.60
CA PRO A 88 6.66 10.37 20.95
C PRO A 88 7.92 10.61 21.77
N ARG A 89 7.80 10.67 23.10
CA ARG A 89 8.92 10.92 24.01
C ARG A 89 9.85 9.71 24.09
N GLY A 90 9.31 8.50 24.32
CA GLY A 90 10.14 7.30 24.39
C GLY A 90 10.80 6.96 23.06
N LYS A 91 10.08 7.13 21.93
CA LYS A 91 10.66 6.95 20.60
C LYS A 91 11.79 7.93 20.33
N LYS A 92 11.62 9.20 20.70
CA LYS A 92 12.69 10.21 20.60
C LYS A 92 13.91 9.84 21.44
N LEU A 93 13.72 9.40 22.69
CA LEU A 93 14.82 8.97 23.56
C LEU A 93 15.59 7.78 22.97
N LEU A 94 14.86 6.79 22.45
CA LEU A 94 15.45 5.60 21.84
C LEU A 94 16.25 5.96 20.58
N LEU A 95 15.73 6.84 19.73
CA LEU A 95 16.37 7.25 18.48
C LEU A 95 17.45 8.31 18.65
N ALA A 96 17.43 9.11 19.73
CA ALA A 96 18.46 10.11 20.01
C ALA A 96 19.86 9.50 20.16
N ALA A 97 19.92 8.24 20.58
CA ALA A 97 21.15 7.48 20.67
C ALA A 97 21.50 6.74 19.35
N SER A 98 20.72 6.85 18.28
CA SER A 98 21.05 6.21 17.00
C SER A 98 22.17 6.95 16.25
N LYS A 99 23.08 6.21 15.61
CA LYS A 99 24.08 6.80 14.72
C LYS A 99 23.55 6.70 13.28
N ALA A 100 23.41 7.83 12.60
CA ALA A 100 22.96 7.87 11.21
C ALA A 100 24.16 8.14 10.30
N VAL A 101 24.58 7.14 9.50
CA VAL A 101 25.60 7.34 8.45
C VAL A 101 25.11 6.83 7.08
N ALA A 102 24.29 5.76 7.02
CA ALA A 102 23.62 5.32 5.77
C ALA A 102 22.36 4.47 6.03
N GLN A 103 22.43 3.52 6.96
CA GLN A 103 21.29 2.73 7.44
C GLN A 103 21.00 3.09 8.89
N PRO A 104 19.75 3.43 9.27
CA PRO A 104 19.40 3.61 10.67
C PRO A 104 19.75 2.34 11.45
N SER A 105 20.50 2.51 12.54
CA SER A 105 20.84 1.40 13.42
C SER A 105 20.95 1.85 14.87
N LEU A 106 20.49 0.99 15.78
CA LEU A 106 20.60 1.13 17.21
C LEU A 106 21.60 0.09 17.73
N SER A 107 22.65 0.56 18.40
CA SER A 107 23.57 -0.36 19.06
C SER A 107 22.93 -0.95 20.32
N MET A 108 23.31 -2.18 20.69
CA MET A 108 22.83 -2.80 21.94
C MET A 108 23.23 -2.01 23.18
N GLY A 109 24.37 -1.31 23.15
CA GLY A 109 24.80 -0.43 24.23
C GLY A 109 23.84 0.75 24.41
N ASN A 110 23.44 1.37 23.30
CA ASN A 110 22.55 2.54 23.31
C ASN A 110 21.14 2.16 23.78
N ILE A 111 20.62 1.01 23.34
CA ILE A 111 19.35 0.47 23.83
C ILE A 111 19.40 0.28 25.36
N ARG A 112 20.50 -0.28 25.89
CA ARG A 112 20.66 -0.51 27.33
C ARG A 112 20.80 0.77 28.17
N GLN A 113 21.31 1.84 27.56
CA GLN A 113 21.52 3.14 28.24
C GLN A 113 20.34 4.11 28.06
N THR A 114 19.29 3.70 27.34
CA THR A 114 18.14 4.57 27.10
C THR A 114 17.43 4.86 28.44
N PRO A 115 17.26 6.13 28.83
CA PRO A 115 16.61 6.47 30.10
C PRO A 115 15.11 6.20 30.01
N ILE A 116 14.55 5.62 31.09
CA ILE A 116 13.13 5.27 31.20
C ILE A 116 12.61 5.81 32.53
N ALA A 117 11.49 6.52 32.49
CA ALA A 117 10.75 6.85 33.70
C ALA A 117 9.91 5.64 34.10
N VAL A 118 10.21 5.03 35.25
CA VAL A 118 9.52 3.83 35.73
C VAL A 118 8.66 4.21 36.94
N PRO A 119 7.33 4.33 36.77
CA PRO A 119 6.41 4.60 37.87
C PRO A 119 6.16 3.36 38.73
N SER A 120 5.32 3.47 39.77
CA SER A 120 4.97 2.32 40.61
C SER A 120 4.30 1.21 39.79
N LYS A 121 4.28 -0.03 40.31
CA LYS A 121 3.65 -1.15 39.59
C LYS A 121 2.16 -0.90 39.35
N GLU A 122 1.50 -0.31 40.34
CA GLU A 122 0.09 0.04 40.30
C GLU A 122 -0.17 1.09 39.22
N GLU A 123 0.68 2.12 39.14
CA GLU A 123 0.60 3.14 38.09
C GLU A 123 0.89 2.57 36.70
N GLN A 124 1.90 1.68 36.57
CA GLN A 124 2.18 1.00 35.29
C GLN A 124 0.95 0.23 34.79
N PHE A 125 0.28 -0.50 35.68
CA PHE A 125 -0.92 -1.26 35.35
C PHE A 125 -2.07 -0.33 34.94
N GLN A 126 -2.32 0.75 35.70
CA GLN A 126 -3.35 1.73 35.37
C GLN A 126 -3.10 2.38 34.00
N ILE A 127 -1.86 2.78 33.71
CA ILE A 127 -1.49 3.36 32.40
C ILE A 127 -1.80 2.38 31.27
N VAL A 128 -1.37 1.12 31.41
CA VAL A 128 -1.63 0.07 30.42
C VAL A 128 -3.13 -0.13 30.23
N GLN A 129 -3.90 -0.23 31.32
CA GLN A 129 -5.35 -0.41 31.24
C GLN A 129 -6.05 0.74 30.52
N ILE A 130 -5.69 1.99 30.82
CA ILE A 130 -6.27 3.16 30.15
C ILE A 130 -6.01 3.07 28.64
N ILE A 131 -4.78 2.80 28.23
CA ILE A 131 -4.40 2.73 26.81
C ILE A 131 -5.14 1.58 26.10
N GLU A 132 -5.16 0.37 26.69
CA GLU A 132 -5.85 -0.80 26.11
C GLU A 132 -7.36 -0.57 25.99
N ASN A 133 -7.98 0.11 26.96
CA ASN A 133 -9.40 0.48 26.91
C ASN A 133 -9.67 1.43 25.73
N GLN A 134 -8.80 2.42 25.50
CA GLN A 134 -8.93 3.33 24.37
C GLN A 134 -8.78 2.61 23.04
N PHE A 135 -7.80 1.70 22.90
CA PHE A 135 -7.67 0.90 21.68
C PHE A 135 -8.89 0.00 21.44
N THR A 136 -9.43 -0.61 22.51
CA THR A 136 -10.65 -1.41 22.42
C THR A 136 -11.84 -0.57 21.93
N LEU A 137 -11.98 0.67 22.39
CA LEU A 137 -13.02 1.58 21.93
C LEU A 137 -12.86 1.93 20.45
N ILE A 138 -11.63 2.23 20.02
CA ILE A 138 -11.31 2.53 18.62
C ILE A 138 -11.66 1.34 17.73
N SER A 139 -11.23 0.12 18.07
CA SER A 139 -11.53 -1.07 17.28
C SER A 139 -13.03 -1.38 17.19
N LYS A 140 -13.80 -1.08 18.25
CA LYS A 140 -15.28 -1.18 18.20
C LYS A 140 -15.86 -0.17 17.22
N LEU A 141 -15.37 1.07 17.23
CA LEU A 141 -15.83 2.13 16.35
C LEU A 141 -15.49 1.84 14.88
N GLU A 142 -14.29 1.36 14.59
CA GLU A 142 -13.89 0.91 13.25
C GLU A 142 -14.86 -0.16 12.73
N LYS A 143 -15.14 -1.18 13.55
CA LYS A 143 -16.10 -2.22 13.21
C LYS A 143 -17.50 -1.66 12.95
N THR A 144 -17.99 -0.74 13.78
CA THR A 144 -19.31 -0.11 13.57
C THR A 144 -19.38 0.65 12.24
N VAL A 145 -18.30 1.34 11.86
CA VAL A 145 -18.23 2.04 10.57
C VAL A 145 -18.26 1.05 9.40
N ASP A 146 -17.49 -0.03 9.48
CA ASP A 146 -17.47 -1.08 8.45
C ASP A 146 -18.83 -1.77 8.31
N ASP A 147 -19.48 -2.09 9.43
CA ASP A 147 -20.81 -2.70 9.44
C ASP A 147 -21.85 -1.77 8.78
N ALA A 148 -21.84 -0.47 9.12
CA ALA A 148 -22.73 0.53 8.53
C ALA A 148 -22.48 0.73 7.02
N LEU A 149 -21.23 0.66 6.57
CA LEU A 149 -20.89 0.73 5.15
C LEU A 149 -21.45 -0.48 4.39
N ASN A 150 -21.27 -1.68 4.94
CA ASN A 150 -21.80 -2.91 4.37
C ASN A 150 -23.33 -2.90 4.32
N GLU A 151 -23.99 -2.41 5.36
CA GLU A 151 -25.44 -2.25 5.38
C GLU A 151 -25.91 -1.26 4.30
N THR A 152 -25.21 -0.13 4.14
CA THR A 152 -25.51 0.85 3.09
C THR A 152 -25.40 0.24 1.68
N ILE A 153 -24.37 -0.57 1.44
CA ILE A 153 -24.19 -1.29 0.17
C ILE A 153 -25.34 -2.29 -0.05
N ALA A 154 -25.71 -3.05 0.99
CA ALA A 154 -26.81 -4.01 0.91
C ALA A 154 -28.16 -3.31 0.65
N LEU A 155 -28.44 -2.20 1.34
CA LEU A 155 -29.63 -1.38 1.12
C LEU A 155 -29.67 -0.81 -0.30
N LYS A 156 -28.55 -0.29 -0.80
CA LYS A 156 -28.45 0.17 -2.19
C LYS A 156 -28.78 -0.94 -3.19
N HIS A 157 -28.23 -2.14 -3.01
CA HIS A 157 -28.55 -3.29 -3.85
C HIS A 157 -30.03 -3.69 -3.76
N SER A 158 -30.61 -3.66 -2.56
CA SER A 158 -32.04 -3.93 -2.33
C SER A 158 -32.93 -2.92 -3.06
N ILE A 159 -32.61 -1.63 -2.96
CA ILE A 159 -33.33 -0.55 -3.65
C ILE A 159 -33.22 -0.71 -5.17
N LEU A 160 -32.01 -0.93 -5.71
CA LEU A 160 -31.82 -1.15 -7.14
C LEU A 160 -32.56 -2.39 -7.65
N LYS A 161 -32.55 -3.48 -6.87
CA LYS A 161 -33.32 -4.67 -7.20
C LYS A 161 -34.82 -4.34 -7.27
N LYS A 162 -35.36 -3.66 -6.26
CA LYS A 162 -36.75 -3.19 -6.26
C LYS A 162 -37.05 -2.24 -7.42
N SER A 163 -36.09 -1.41 -7.86
CA SER A 163 -36.30 -0.49 -9.00
C SER A 163 -36.42 -1.26 -10.30
N PHE A 164 -35.56 -2.26 -10.52
CA PHE A 164 -35.59 -3.08 -11.72
C PHE A 164 -36.81 -4.01 -11.78
N GLU A 165 -37.32 -4.44 -10.64
CA GLU A 165 -38.55 -5.25 -10.56
C GLU A 165 -39.83 -4.40 -10.62
N GLY A 166 -39.73 -3.07 -10.68
CA GLY A 166 -40.87 -2.16 -10.71
C GLY A 166 -41.66 -2.10 -9.39
N ARG A 167 -41.05 -2.52 -8.28
CA ARG A 167 -41.68 -2.59 -6.94
C ARG A 167 -41.39 -1.37 -6.05
N LEU A 168 -40.87 -0.30 -6.64
CA LEU A 168 -40.43 0.91 -5.93
C LEU A 168 -41.53 1.97 -5.81
N VAL A 169 -42.58 1.85 -6.62
CA VAL A 169 -43.75 2.75 -6.63
C VAL A 169 -45.00 1.87 -6.57
N ASP A 170 -45.93 2.19 -5.68
CA ASP A 170 -47.24 1.54 -5.69
C ASP A 170 -48.00 1.99 -6.94
N TYR A 171 -48.12 1.09 -7.90
CA TYR A 171 -48.79 1.37 -9.16
C TYR A 171 -50.31 1.36 -8.94
N ILE A 172 -50.93 2.54 -8.78
CA ILE A 172 -52.39 2.72 -8.68
C ILE A 172 -52.98 3.15 -10.04
N SER A 173 -52.51 2.56 -11.14
CA SER A 173 -53.13 2.77 -12.45
C SER A 173 -53.80 1.47 -12.87
N ASN A 174 -55.11 1.57 -13.09
CA ASN A 174 -55.99 0.52 -13.59
C ASN A 174 -55.86 0.38 -15.13
N ASP A 175 -54.83 0.98 -15.72
CA ASP A 175 -54.59 0.94 -17.16
C ASP A 175 -54.10 -0.46 -17.53
N SER A 176 -54.65 -1.00 -18.63
CA SER A 176 -54.27 -2.33 -19.12
C SER A 176 -52.75 -2.43 -19.27
N VAL A 177 -52.16 -3.51 -18.77
CA VAL A 177 -50.73 -3.85 -18.87
C VAL A 177 -50.19 -3.69 -20.29
N GLU A 178 -51.03 -3.89 -21.30
CA GLU A 178 -50.72 -3.67 -22.73
C GLU A 178 -50.42 -2.22 -23.09
N ILE A 179 -51.14 -1.24 -22.52
CA ILE A 179 -50.89 0.18 -22.78
C ILE A 179 -49.51 0.55 -22.22
N LEU A 180 -49.19 0.09 -21.01
CA LEU A 180 -47.91 0.36 -20.37
C LEU A 180 -46.73 -0.29 -21.13
N LEU A 181 -46.88 -1.54 -21.57
CA LEU A 181 -45.88 -2.22 -22.40
C LEU A 181 -45.66 -1.49 -23.73
N THR A 182 -46.70 -0.89 -24.29
CA THR A 182 -46.61 -0.12 -25.53
C THR A 182 -45.81 1.17 -25.31
N ILE A 183 -46.09 1.90 -24.23
CA ILE A 183 -45.34 3.11 -23.84
C ILE A 183 -43.87 2.77 -23.58
N ILE A 184 -43.57 1.74 -22.79
CA ILE A 184 -42.19 1.33 -22.46
C ILE A 184 -41.41 0.92 -23.71
N ARG A 185 -42.04 0.16 -24.62
CA ARG A 185 -41.41 -0.24 -25.90
C ARG A 185 -41.06 0.97 -26.75
N GLU A 186 -41.95 1.96 -26.80
CA GLU A 186 -41.78 3.15 -27.60
C GLU A 186 -40.71 4.09 -27.01
N GLU A 187 -40.72 4.33 -25.70
CA GLU A 187 -39.65 5.07 -25.01
C GLU A 187 -38.29 4.39 -25.19
N LYS A 188 -38.23 3.06 -25.08
CA LYS A 188 -37.00 2.29 -25.30
C LYS A 188 -36.51 2.41 -26.74
N ARG A 189 -37.42 2.41 -27.73
CA ARG A 189 -37.08 2.65 -29.14
C ARG A 189 -36.47 4.02 -29.33
N ILE A 190 -37.08 5.07 -28.77
CA ILE A 190 -36.59 6.46 -28.83
C ILE A 190 -35.21 6.58 -28.18
N TYR A 191 -35.01 5.97 -27.00
CA TYR A 191 -33.71 5.97 -26.32
C TYR A 191 -32.61 5.26 -27.13
N LEU A 192 -32.90 4.11 -27.72
CA LEU A 192 -31.94 3.40 -28.58
C LEU A 192 -31.63 4.17 -29.86
N GLU A 193 -32.61 4.89 -30.42
CA GLU A 193 -32.41 5.77 -31.57
C GLU A 193 -31.57 7.01 -31.21
N SER A 194 -31.77 7.60 -30.03
CA SER A 194 -30.97 8.73 -29.54
C SER A 194 -29.52 8.30 -29.26
N GLN A 195 -29.29 7.14 -28.64
CA GLN A 195 -27.97 6.52 -28.47
C GLN A 195 -27.27 6.26 -29.81
N LYS A 196 -27.98 5.70 -30.80
CA LYS A 196 -27.44 5.51 -32.16
C LYS A 196 -27.12 6.84 -32.84
N LYS A 197 -27.92 7.88 -32.62
CA LYS A 197 -27.65 9.23 -33.12
C LYS A 197 -26.42 9.83 -32.44
N ILE A 198 -26.22 9.66 -31.14
CA ILE A 198 -25.02 10.09 -30.41
C ILE A 198 -23.76 9.38 -30.93
N ILE A 199 -23.83 8.06 -31.16
CA ILE A 199 -22.73 7.29 -31.76
C ILE A 199 -22.45 7.73 -33.21
N ARG A 200 -23.48 8.14 -33.96
CA ARG A 200 -23.36 8.66 -35.33
C ARG A 200 -22.94 10.13 -35.41
N SER A 201 -23.23 10.93 -34.37
CA SER A 201 -22.95 12.37 -34.29
C SER A 201 -21.63 12.68 -33.62
N ASN A 202 -21.07 11.77 -32.81
CA ASN A 202 -19.64 11.79 -32.56
C ASN A 202 -18.97 11.67 -33.93
N PRO A 203 -18.21 12.67 -34.37
CA PRO A 203 -17.46 12.52 -35.60
C PRO A 203 -16.60 11.28 -35.39
N LYS A 204 -16.71 10.29 -36.29
CA LYS A 204 -15.57 9.42 -36.51
C LYS A 204 -14.46 10.40 -36.78
N GLN A 205 -13.55 10.59 -35.83
CA GLN A 205 -12.28 11.21 -36.16
C GLN A 205 -11.82 10.42 -37.38
N LYS A 206 -11.79 11.09 -38.54
CA LYS A 206 -10.82 10.71 -39.54
C LYS A 206 -9.52 10.82 -38.76
N ARG A 207 -9.02 9.67 -38.30
CA ARG A 207 -7.60 9.52 -38.24
C ARG A 207 -7.22 9.71 -39.70
N ASP A 208 -6.80 10.93 -40.04
CA ASP A 208 -5.96 11.06 -41.20
C ASP A 208 -4.90 9.98 -40.99
N MET A 209 -4.77 9.13 -42.00
CA MET A 209 -3.69 8.18 -42.02
C MET A 209 -2.43 9.02 -42.23
N GLU A 210 -2.02 9.77 -41.20
CA GLU A 210 -0.63 10.09 -41.02
C GLU A 210 0.03 8.72 -41.02
N THR A 211 0.71 8.45 -42.12
CA THR A 211 1.61 7.32 -42.27
C THR A 211 2.49 7.32 -41.04
N LYS A 212 2.14 6.52 -40.02
CA LYS A 212 2.86 6.48 -38.76
C LYS A 212 4.29 6.05 -39.10
N LYS A 213 5.24 6.96 -38.88
CA LYS A 213 6.65 6.80 -39.24
C LYS A 213 7.36 6.01 -38.14
N SER A 214 8.36 5.21 -38.52
CA SER A 214 9.19 4.50 -37.54
C SER A 214 9.92 5.51 -36.63
N ILE A 215 10.26 5.12 -35.40
CA ILE A 215 11.01 5.99 -34.46
C ILE A 215 12.28 6.58 -35.11
N LEU A 216 12.95 5.80 -35.98
CA LEU A 216 14.12 6.25 -36.74
C LEU A 216 13.80 7.38 -37.74
N GLU A 217 12.65 7.32 -38.40
CA GLU A 217 12.23 8.33 -39.39
C GLU A 217 11.85 9.64 -38.70
N ILE A 218 11.20 9.55 -37.53
CA ILE A 218 10.85 10.73 -36.72
C ILE A 218 12.12 11.43 -36.24
N LEU A 219 13.12 10.69 -35.77
CA LEU A 219 14.39 11.23 -35.34
C LEU A 219 15.22 11.83 -36.48
N LYS A 220 15.06 11.34 -37.73
CA LYS A 220 15.71 11.91 -38.93
C LYS A 220 15.06 13.21 -39.40
N GLU A 221 13.75 13.35 -39.22
CA GLU A 221 13.00 14.55 -39.63
C GLU A 221 13.06 15.67 -38.59
N SER A 222 13.23 15.32 -37.30
CA SER A 222 13.48 16.29 -36.25
C SER A 222 14.89 16.84 -36.37
N SER A 223 15.04 18.12 -36.73
CA SER A 223 16.33 18.83 -36.83
C SER A 223 17.00 19.12 -35.47
N GLY A 224 16.59 18.43 -34.41
CA GLY A 224 17.01 18.67 -33.03
C GLY A 224 16.50 17.59 -32.07
N SER A 225 16.83 17.73 -30.79
CA SER A 225 16.45 16.78 -29.74
C SER A 225 14.94 16.79 -29.46
N ILE A 226 14.32 15.62 -29.45
CA ILE A 226 12.89 15.43 -29.15
C ILE A 226 12.72 14.72 -27.80
N SER A 227 11.68 15.05 -27.04
CA SER A 227 11.42 14.36 -25.77
C SER A 227 10.94 12.92 -25.99
N ALA A 228 11.25 12.03 -25.06
CA ALA A 228 10.79 10.63 -25.13
C ALA A 228 9.24 10.52 -25.15
N GLN A 229 8.55 11.46 -24.50
CA GLN A 229 7.09 11.52 -24.48
C GLN A 229 6.53 11.96 -25.84
N GLU A 230 7.11 12.99 -26.45
CA GLU A 230 6.67 13.48 -27.76
C GLU A 230 7.00 12.47 -28.87
N LEU A 231 8.14 11.78 -28.76
CA LEU A 231 8.53 10.68 -29.65
C LEU A 231 7.56 9.50 -29.56
N TRP A 232 7.11 9.16 -28.35
CA TRP A 232 6.10 8.14 -28.12
C TRP A 232 4.77 8.48 -28.79
N GLU A 233 4.27 9.70 -28.57
CA GLU A 233 2.99 10.18 -29.11
C GLU A 233 2.97 10.23 -30.64
N LYS A 234 4.11 10.53 -31.28
CA LYS A 234 4.24 10.59 -32.74
C LYS A 234 4.56 9.25 -33.42
N SER A 235 4.97 8.23 -32.64
CA SER A 235 5.42 6.94 -33.20
C SER A 235 4.29 5.96 -33.56
N THR A 236 4.63 4.99 -34.42
CA THR A 236 3.75 3.84 -34.73
C THR A 236 3.39 2.97 -33.52
N SER A 237 4.10 3.14 -32.39
CA SER A 237 3.95 2.36 -31.18
C SER A 237 2.96 2.95 -30.16
N GLU A 238 2.27 4.05 -30.49
CA GLU A 238 1.26 4.66 -29.64
C GLU A 238 0.19 3.61 -29.22
N GLY A 239 0.27 3.18 -27.95
CA GLY A 239 -0.61 2.17 -27.35
C GLY A 239 0.03 0.81 -27.04
N ASP A 240 1.28 0.56 -27.47
CA ASP A 240 2.05 -0.67 -27.20
C ASP A 240 3.46 -0.32 -26.69
N ILE A 241 3.60 -0.32 -25.35
CA ILE A 241 4.80 0.16 -24.69
C ILE A 241 6.02 -0.73 -24.94
N GLU A 242 5.79 -2.03 -25.10
CA GLU A 242 6.88 -2.98 -25.36
C GLU A 242 7.45 -2.82 -26.76
N ARG A 243 6.58 -2.53 -27.74
CA ARG A 243 7.00 -2.29 -29.12
C ARG A 243 7.88 -1.06 -29.26
N PHE A 244 7.54 0.04 -28.59
CA PHE A 244 8.35 1.26 -28.60
C PHE A 244 9.73 1.05 -28.00
N TYR A 245 9.82 0.43 -26.82
CA TYR A 245 11.11 0.13 -26.20
C TYR A 245 11.93 -0.85 -27.04
N SER A 246 11.28 -1.79 -27.72
CA SER A 246 11.95 -2.71 -28.65
C SER A 246 12.53 -1.98 -29.86
N GLU A 247 11.78 -1.03 -30.43
CA GLU A 247 12.27 -0.19 -31.54
C GLU A 247 13.42 0.71 -31.09
N ILE A 248 13.29 1.44 -29.96
CA ILE A 248 14.39 2.23 -29.37
C ILE A 248 15.63 1.35 -29.13
N LYS A 249 15.45 0.14 -28.59
CA LYS A 249 16.55 -0.78 -28.33
C LYS A 249 17.28 -1.21 -29.60
N GLN A 250 16.58 -1.37 -30.72
CA GLN A 250 17.19 -1.69 -32.01
C GLN A 250 18.04 -0.54 -32.53
N ILE A 251 17.59 0.71 -32.36
CA ILE A 251 18.28 1.90 -32.87
C ILE A 251 19.14 2.61 -31.81
N TYR A 252 19.27 2.05 -30.60
CA TYR A 252 19.99 2.65 -29.47
C TYR A 252 21.43 3.05 -29.81
N HIS A 253 22.07 2.30 -30.71
CA HIS A 253 23.43 2.59 -31.16
C HIS A 253 23.55 3.92 -31.94
N LEU A 254 22.44 4.39 -32.53
CA LEU A 254 22.33 5.60 -33.36
C LEU A 254 21.80 6.83 -32.59
N ILE A 255 21.44 6.68 -31.32
CA ILE A 255 20.81 7.73 -30.51
C ILE A 255 21.78 8.28 -29.47
N ASP A 256 21.74 9.59 -29.25
CA ASP A 256 22.27 10.26 -28.06
C ASP A 256 21.11 10.63 -27.11
N GLU A 257 21.26 10.29 -25.83
CA GLU A 257 20.29 10.59 -24.77
C GLU A 257 20.86 11.65 -23.81
N LEU A 258 20.16 12.78 -23.68
CA LEU A 258 20.39 13.80 -22.66
C LEU A 258 19.33 13.65 -21.56
N LYS A 259 19.76 13.25 -20.37
CA LYS A 259 18.89 13.15 -19.18
C LYS A 259 18.88 14.47 -18.41
N LEU A 260 17.71 15.09 -18.34
CA LEU A 260 17.38 16.20 -17.43
C LEU A 260 16.68 15.65 -16.18
N GLU A 261 16.55 16.46 -15.12
CA GLU A 261 15.98 16.03 -13.82
C GLU A 261 14.57 15.42 -13.92
N THR A 262 13.79 15.79 -14.95
CA THR A 262 12.40 15.32 -15.13
C THR A 262 12.12 14.70 -16.51
N GLU A 263 13.05 14.77 -17.47
CA GLU A 263 12.80 14.40 -18.87
C GLU A 263 14.06 13.85 -19.57
N SER A 264 13.87 12.92 -20.50
CA SER A 264 14.92 12.44 -21.41
C SER A 264 14.70 13.02 -22.81
N LEU A 265 15.72 13.70 -23.34
CA LEU A 265 15.78 14.20 -24.70
C LEU A 265 16.61 13.24 -25.56
N LEU A 266 16.09 12.89 -26.74
CA LEU A 266 16.68 11.93 -27.67
C LEU A 266 17.02 12.64 -29.00
N SER A 267 18.21 12.42 -29.54
CA SER A 267 18.63 12.90 -30.87
C SER A 267 19.42 11.82 -31.61
N LEU A 268 19.51 11.90 -32.94
CA LEU A 268 20.46 11.06 -33.69
C LEU A 268 21.89 11.53 -33.43
N LYS A 269 22.82 10.57 -33.38
CA LYS A 269 24.25 10.86 -33.41
C LYS A 269 24.61 11.53 -34.73
N ASP A 270 25.23 12.70 -34.67
CA ASP A 270 25.81 13.36 -35.84
C ASP A 270 26.92 12.46 -36.41
N GLU A 271 26.83 12.02 -37.67
CA GLU A 271 27.94 11.39 -38.40
C GLU A 271 29.05 12.40 -38.76
N SER A 272 29.11 13.55 -38.08
CA SER A 272 30.12 14.59 -38.29
C SER A 272 30.86 14.97 -37.00
N LYS A 273 31.47 13.99 -36.33
CA LYS A 273 32.68 14.18 -35.51
C LYS A 273 33.35 12.87 -35.14
#